data_AF-A0A4U8T1V5-F1
#
_entry.id   AF-A0A4U8T1V5-F1
#
_cell.length_a   1.000
_cell.length_b   1.000
_cell.length_c   1.000
_cell.angle_alpha   90.00
_cell.angle_beta   90.00
_cell.angle_gamma   90.00
#
_symmetry.space_group_name_H-M   'P 1'
#
loop_
_entity.id
_entity.type
_entity.pdbx_description
1 polymer ?
#
loop_
_entity_poly.entity_id
_entity_poly.type
_entity_poly.pdbx_seq_one_letter_code
_entity_poly.pdbx_strand_id
1 'polypeptide(L)'
;MQDFLYELGYHHDEDLDCVADNIISLKQKDNNINIIRLQDSDIDSLTKDSPLYLLRALYTCKPFAICNENNESFITKENVSKILGYKSDFANIFVYGKVSLSDTYLQARKALYKTIMNLREEREQEYQKEQTRISQLSYEEYAQEQRKRERQERFS
;
A
#
# COMPACT_ATOMS: atom_id res chain seq x y z
N MET A 1 5.88 10.49 2.47
CA MET A 1 6.51 9.82 1.31
C MET A 1 6.90 8.39 1.68
N GLN A 2 7.41 8.14 2.89
CA GLN A 2 7.64 6.80 3.47
C GLN A 2 6.40 5.87 3.42
N ASP A 3 5.23 6.35 3.85
CA ASP A 3 4.01 5.52 3.85
C ASP A 3 3.57 5.07 2.45
N PHE A 4 3.85 5.88 1.43
CA PHE A 4 3.53 5.57 0.03
C PHE A 4 4.43 4.43 -0.48
N LEU A 5 5.72 4.45 -0.11
CA LEU A 5 6.71 3.45 -0.52
C LEU A 5 6.48 2.09 0.13
N TYR A 6 5.96 2.06 1.35
CA TYR A 6 5.66 0.82 2.08
C TYR A 6 4.58 -0.04 1.41
N GLU A 7 3.60 0.58 0.76
CA GLU A 7 2.39 -0.09 0.26
C GLU A 7 2.55 -0.68 -1.15
N LEU A 8 3.72 -0.45 -1.75
CA LEU A 8 4.03 -0.78 -3.14
C LEU A 8 5.11 -1.86 -3.31
N GLY A 9 5.79 -2.27 -2.23
CA GLY A 9 6.84 -3.29 -2.27
C GLY A 9 6.61 -4.41 -1.26
N TYR A 10 6.02 -5.52 -1.70
CA TYR A 10 6.30 -6.84 -1.13
C TYR A 10 7.19 -7.60 -2.12
N HIS A 11 8.44 -7.17 -2.20
CA HIS A 11 9.58 -7.99 -2.59
C HIS A 11 10.76 -7.54 -1.73
N HIS A 12 11.30 -8.50 -0.99
CA HIS A 12 12.46 -8.34 -0.13
C HIS A 12 13.69 -8.42 -1.03
N ASP A 13 14.09 -7.28 -1.59
CA ASP A 13 15.41 -7.07 -2.17
C ASP A 13 15.82 -5.62 -1.86
N GLU A 14 17.11 -5.40 -1.64
CA GLU A 14 17.73 -4.23 -0.98
C GLU A 14 17.58 -2.87 -1.70
N ASP A 15 16.72 -2.76 -2.70
CA ASP A 15 16.57 -1.58 -3.54
C ASP A 15 15.18 -0.92 -3.35
N LEU A 16 15.02 -0.16 -2.26
CA LEU A 16 13.88 0.77 -2.05
C LEU A 16 13.71 1.76 -3.23
N ASP A 17 14.80 2.02 -3.97
CA ASP A 17 14.82 2.83 -5.18
C ASP A 17 13.98 2.21 -6.31
N CYS A 18 13.88 0.87 -6.42
CA CYS A 18 13.29 0.24 -7.60
C CYS A 18 11.76 0.46 -7.75
N VAL A 19 11.02 0.61 -6.64
CA VAL A 19 9.55 0.72 -6.67
C VAL A 19 9.09 2.16 -6.82
N ALA A 20 9.76 3.09 -6.12
CA ALA A 20 9.62 4.53 -6.37
C ALA A 20 9.93 4.83 -7.83
N ASP A 21 11.05 4.27 -8.33
CA ASP A 21 11.47 4.41 -9.71
C ASP A 21 10.52 3.73 -10.69
N ASN A 22 9.86 2.62 -10.33
CA ASN A 22 8.82 2.03 -11.19
C ASN A 22 7.59 2.95 -11.32
N ILE A 23 7.16 3.63 -10.26
CA ILE A 23 6.04 4.58 -10.33
C ILE A 23 6.43 5.89 -11.01
N ILE A 24 7.63 6.38 -10.72
CA ILE A 24 8.20 7.55 -11.40
C ILE A 24 8.38 7.22 -12.89
N SER A 25 8.87 6.03 -13.24
CA SER A 25 8.99 5.55 -14.61
C SER A 25 7.63 5.38 -15.29
N LEU A 26 6.60 4.91 -14.57
CA LEU A 26 5.22 4.84 -15.09
C LEU A 26 4.67 6.24 -15.36
N LYS A 27 4.85 7.19 -14.43
CA LYS A 27 4.47 8.59 -14.63
C LYS A 27 5.27 9.31 -15.72
N GLN A 28 6.54 8.93 -15.90
CA GLN A 28 7.44 9.51 -16.91
C GLN A 28 7.23 8.90 -18.30
N LYS A 29 6.80 7.64 -18.40
CA LYS A 29 6.43 6.99 -19.68
C LYS A 29 5.03 7.35 -20.14
N ASP A 30 4.07 7.46 -19.22
CA ASP A 30 2.69 7.81 -19.50
C ASP A 30 2.28 8.99 -18.60
N ASN A 31 2.31 10.21 -19.15
CA ASN A 31 1.84 11.44 -18.48
C ASN A 31 0.37 11.38 -18.04
N ASN A 32 -0.35 10.31 -18.38
CA ASN A 32 -1.80 10.21 -18.27
C ASN A 32 -2.25 9.40 -17.02
N ILE A 33 -1.38 9.17 -16.02
CA ILE A 33 -1.70 8.38 -14.82
C ILE A 33 -1.66 9.23 -13.54
N ASN A 34 -2.77 9.21 -12.80
CA ASN A 34 -2.91 9.77 -11.46
C ASN A 34 -2.98 8.67 -10.41
N ILE A 35 -2.33 8.91 -9.26
CA ILE A 35 -2.39 8.04 -8.08
C ILE A 35 -2.96 8.86 -6.93
N ILE A 36 -4.05 8.38 -6.34
CA ILE A 36 -4.78 9.03 -5.27
C ILE A 36 -4.58 8.21 -4.01
N ARG A 37 -3.97 8.79 -2.97
CA ARG A 37 -3.91 8.18 -1.63
C ARG A 37 -5.29 8.25 -1.00
N LEU A 38 -5.77 7.13 -0.48
CA LEU A 38 -7.08 7.04 0.16
C LEU A 38 -6.95 7.24 1.67
N GLN A 39 -7.86 8.04 2.21
CA GLN A 39 -8.10 8.18 3.64
C GLN A 39 -9.34 7.39 4.04
N ASP A 40 -9.50 7.15 5.35
CA ASP A 40 -10.68 6.47 5.88
C ASP A 40 -11.99 7.16 5.50
N SER A 41 -12.01 8.49 5.46
CA SER A 41 -13.17 9.27 5.00
C SER A 41 -13.53 8.99 3.54
N ASP A 42 -12.54 8.78 2.68
CA ASP A 42 -12.77 8.45 1.28
C ASP A 42 -13.48 7.09 1.19
N ILE A 43 -13.02 6.11 1.96
CA ILE A 43 -13.60 4.77 2.04
C ILE A 43 -15.03 4.80 2.60
N ASP A 44 -15.26 5.57 3.66
CA ASP A 44 -16.57 5.70 4.29
C ASP A 44 -17.59 6.32 3.33
N SER A 45 -17.16 7.25 2.47
CA SER A 45 -17.99 7.88 1.46
C SER A 45 -18.35 6.97 0.27
N LEU A 46 -17.66 5.83 0.07
CA LEU A 46 -17.88 5.00 -1.10
C LEU A 46 -19.29 4.40 -1.13
N THR A 47 -19.92 4.47 -2.29
CA THR A 47 -21.19 3.81 -2.59
C THR A 47 -20.99 2.84 -3.74
N LYS A 48 -21.99 2.02 -4.05
CA LYS A 48 -21.94 1.17 -5.26
C LYS A 48 -21.77 1.98 -6.55
N ASP A 49 -22.09 3.28 -6.50
CA ASP A 49 -22.01 4.21 -7.62
C ASP A 49 -20.71 5.00 -7.71
N SER A 50 -19.80 4.80 -6.75
CA SER A 50 -18.46 5.37 -6.80
C SER A 50 -17.68 4.90 -8.05
N PRO A 51 -16.70 5.68 -8.51
CA PRO A 51 -15.82 5.31 -9.62
C PRO A 51 -15.16 3.94 -9.45
N LEU A 52 -14.99 3.21 -10.57
CA LEU A 52 -14.43 1.85 -10.56
C LEU A 52 -12.99 1.80 -10.02
N TYR A 53 -12.17 2.83 -10.23
CA TYR A 53 -10.82 2.88 -9.66
C TYR A 53 -10.83 2.89 -8.12
N LEU A 54 -11.77 3.60 -7.49
CA LEU A 54 -11.96 3.61 -6.04
C LEU A 54 -12.53 2.28 -5.54
N LEU A 55 -13.56 1.76 -6.22
CA LEU A 55 -14.14 0.46 -5.89
C LEU A 55 -13.13 -0.68 -6.01
N ARG A 56 -12.20 -0.58 -6.97
CA ARG A 56 -11.11 -1.54 -7.11
C ARG A 56 -10.12 -1.44 -5.96
N ALA A 57 -9.75 -0.24 -5.52
CA ALA A 57 -8.89 -0.05 -4.37
C ALA A 57 -9.53 -0.58 -3.08
N LEU A 58 -10.82 -0.32 -2.88
CA LEU A 58 -11.61 -0.94 -1.81
C LEU A 58 -11.59 -2.47 -1.90
N TYR A 59 -11.83 -3.02 -3.10
CA TYR A 59 -11.85 -4.45 -3.33
C TYR A 59 -10.48 -5.10 -3.07
N THR A 60 -9.39 -4.54 -3.57
CA THR A 60 -8.04 -5.10 -3.36
C THR A 60 -7.41 -4.72 -2.03
N CYS A 61 -8.15 -3.96 -1.21
CA CYS A 61 -7.66 -3.40 0.05
C CYS A 61 -6.33 -2.67 -0.16
N LYS A 62 -6.31 -1.82 -1.19
CA LYS A 62 -5.18 -0.99 -1.55
C LYS A 62 -5.43 0.46 -1.07
N PRO A 63 -4.46 1.05 -0.36
CA PRO A 63 -4.50 2.38 0.25
C PRO A 63 -4.35 3.54 -0.75
N PHE A 64 -4.28 3.19 -2.02
CA PHE A 64 -4.25 4.13 -3.12
C PHE A 64 -5.12 3.58 -4.25
N ALA A 65 -5.61 4.50 -5.07
CA ALA A 65 -6.29 4.18 -6.31
C ALA A 65 -5.54 4.79 -7.49
N ILE A 66 -5.63 4.12 -8.65
CA ILE A 66 -4.95 4.54 -9.87
C ILE A 66 -6.02 4.86 -10.91
N CYS A 67 -5.97 6.08 -11.45
CA CYS A 67 -6.89 6.61 -12.46
C CYS A 67 -6.12 7.34 -13.55
N ASN A 68 -6.80 7.74 -14.62
CA ASN A 68 -6.18 8.58 -15.62
C ASN A 68 -6.03 10.04 -15.12
N GLU A 69 -5.39 10.88 -15.92
CA GLU A 69 -5.22 12.32 -15.68
C GLU A 69 -6.54 13.08 -15.42
N ASN A 70 -7.65 12.59 -15.97
CA ASN A 70 -8.99 13.16 -15.81
C ASN A 70 -9.76 12.58 -14.60
N ASN A 71 -9.09 11.80 -13.74
CA ASN A 71 -9.68 11.09 -12.61
C ASN A 71 -10.77 10.07 -13.01
N GLU A 72 -10.58 9.43 -14.16
CA GLU A 72 -11.45 8.36 -14.67
C GLU A 72 -10.76 6.99 -14.55
N SER A 73 -11.58 5.93 -14.55
CA SER A 73 -11.07 4.57 -14.45
C SER A 73 -10.52 4.10 -15.80
N PHE A 74 -9.32 3.49 -15.81
CA PHE A 74 -8.83 2.77 -16.99
C PHE A 74 -9.72 1.57 -17.36
N ILE A 75 -10.40 1.03 -16.35
CA ILE A 75 -11.36 -0.06 -16.51
C ILE A 75 -12.75 0.53 -16.69
N THR A 76 -13.42 0.14 -17.75
CA THR A 76 -14.82 0.44 -18.06
C THR A 76 -15.58 -0.86 -18.30
N LYS A 77 -16.92 -0.78 -18.40
CA LYS A 77 -17.74 -1.96 -18.65
C LYS A 77 -17.40 -2.65 -19.97
N GLU A 78 -16.96 -1.88 -20.95
CA GLU A 78 -16.65 -2.31 -22.31
C GLU A 78 -15.31 -3.06 -22.37
N ASN A 79 -14.33 -2.67 -21.54
CA ASN A 79 -12.97 -3.19 -21.60
C ASN A 79 -12.59 -4.12 -20.42
N VAL A 80 -13.40 -4.19 -19.36
CA VAL A 80 -13.04 -4.90 -18.12
C VAL A 80 -12.74 -6.38 -18.35
N SER A 81 -13.49 -7.06 -19.22
CA SER A 81 -13.27 -8.49 -19.51
C SER A 81 -11.95 -8.73 -20.24
N LYS A 82 -11.51 -7.78 -21.07
CA LYS A 82 -10.22 -7.83 -21.75
C LYS A 82 -9.06 -7.58 -20.79
N ILE A 83 -9.23 -6.63 -19.86
CA ILE A 83 -8.18 -6.23 -18.92
C ILE A 83 -8.04 -7.21 -17.75
N LEU A 84 -9.15 -7.64 -17.15
CA LEU A 84 -9.15 -8.48 -15.95
C LEU A 84 -9.52 -9.95 -16.20
N GLY A 85 -10.02 -10.26 -17.40
CA GLY A 85 -10.56 -11.58 -17.72
C GLY A 85 -12.02 -11.76 -17.28
N TYR A 86 -12.73 -12.66 -17.97
CA TYR A 86 -14.13 -13.00 -17.69
C TYR A 86 -14.35 -13.68 -16.33
N LYS A 87 -13.29 -14.23 -15.73
CA LYS A 87 -13.33 -14.87 -14.39
C LYS A 87 -13.00 -13.90 -13.26
N SER A 88 -12.87 -12.60 -13.53
CA SER A 88 -12.57 -11.62 -12.50
C SER A 88 -13.75 -11.43 -11.56
N ASP A 89 -13.57 -11.79 -10.29
CA ASP A 89 -14.57 -11.56 -9.24
C ASP A 89 -14.90 -10.08 -9.10
N PHE A 90 -13.89 -9.20 -9.21
CA PHE A 90 -14.13 -7.76 -9.20
C PHE A 90 -15.08 -7.34 -10.32
N ALA A 91 -14.82 -7.79 -11.56
CA ALA A 91 -15.68 -7.46 -12.70
C ALA A 91 -17.10 -7.99 -12.50
N ASN A 92 -17.22 -9.23 -12.03
CA ASN A 92 -18.52 -9.87 -11.79
C ASN A 92 -19.33 -9.14 -10.71
N ILE A 93 -18.68 -8.66 -9.64
CA ILE A 93 -19.36 -8.03 -8.51
C ILE A 93 -19.62 -6.54 -8.75
N PHE A 94 -18.58 -5.77 -9.11
CA PHE A 94 -18.63 -4.31 -9.14
C PHE A 94 -18.92 -3.71 -10.51
N VAL A 95 -18.86 -4.50 -11.59
CA VAL A 95 -19.17 -4.02 -12.95
C VAL A 95 -20.45 -4.65 -13.49
N TYR A 96 -20.51 -5.98 -13.56
CA TYR A 96 -21.66 -6.70 -14.12
C TYR A 96 -22.79 -6.87 -13.11
N GLY A 97 -22.48 -7.21 -11.87
CA GLY A 97 -23.41 -7.42 -10.76
C GLY A 97 -23.73 -6.16 -9.95
N LYS A 98 -23.31 -4.98 -10.39
CA LYS A 98 -23.43 -3.71 -9.64
C LYS A 98 -24.86 -3.42 -9.17
N VAL A 99 -25.87 -3.72 -9.98
CA VAL A 99 -27.28 -3.48 -9.65
C VAL A 99 -27.72 -4.32 -8.43
N SER A 100 -27.21 -5.54 -8.33
CA SER A 100 -27.49 -6.48 -7.22
C SER A 100 -26.54 -6.32 -6.02
N LEU A 101 -25.59 -5.38 -6.08
CA LEU A 101 -24.66 -5.16 -4.98
C LEU A 101 -25.41 -4.63 -3.76
N SER A 102 -25.41 -5.41 -2.68
CA SER A 102 -26.08 -5.01 -1.43
C SER A 102 -25.21 -4.05 -0.62
N ASP A 103 -25.87 -3.14 0.11
CA ASP A 103 -25.19 -2.26 1.05
C ASP A 103 -24.46 -3.06 2.13
N THR A 104 -25.03 -4.19 2.58
CA THR A 104 -24.38 -5.10 3.53
C THR A 104 -23.04 -5.60 3.02
N TYR A 105 -22.95 -6.04 1.76
CA TYR A 105 -21.69 -6.49 1.18
C TYR A 105 -20.70 -5.33 1.07
N LEU A 106 -21.15 -4.16 0.64
CA LEU A 106 -20.29 -2.99 0.53
C LEU A 106 -19.72 -2.58 1.89
N GLN A 107 -20.54 -2.56 2.94
CA GLN A 107 -20.10 -2.28 4.31
C GLN A 107 -19.10 -3.33 4.82
N ALA A 108 -19.34 -4.62 4.54
CA ALA A 108 -18.38 -5.67 4.87
C ALA A 108 -17.03 -5.44 4.17
N ARG A 109 -17.03 -4.96 2.92
CA ARG A 109 -15.79 -4.64 2.21
C ARG A 109 -15.06 -3.44 2.81
N LYS A 110 -15.77 -2.41 3.26
CA LYS A 110 -15.18 -1.26 3.98
C LYS A 110 -14.56 -1.70 5.31
N ALA A 111 -15.25 -2.54 6.07
CA ALA A 111 -14.73 -3.09 7.32
C ALA A 111 -13.46 -3.93 7.10
N LEU A 112 -13.46 -4.78 6.06
CA LEU A 112 -12.28 -5.56 5.69
C LEU A 112 -11.10 -4.66 5.30
N TYR A 113 -11.34 -3.62 4.50
CA TYR A 113 -10.32 -2.64 4.12
C TYR A 113 -9.67 -2.03 5.37
N LYS A 114 -10.47 -1.50 6.29
CA LYS A 114 -9.97 -0.85 7.52
C LYS A 114 -9.17 -1.82 8.38
N THR A 115 -9.65 -3.05 8.53
CA THR A 115 -8.93 -4.10 9.25
C THR A 115 -7.56 -4.37 8.63
N ILE A 116 -7.48 -4.49 7.30
CA ILE A 116 -6.20 -4.72 6.62
C ILE A 116 -5.28 -3.51 6.75
N MET A 117 -5.79 -2.28 6.72
CA MET A 117 -4.97 -1.08 6.92
C MET A 117 -4.37 -1.05 8.32
N ASN A 118 -5.18 -1.29 9.35
CA ASN A 118 -4.72 -1.35 10.73
C ASN A 118 -3.63 -2.41 10.92
N LEU A 119 -3.83 -3.62 10.39
CA LEU A 119 -2.83 -4.69 10.47
C LEU A 119 -1.51 -4.35 9.78
N ARG A 120 -1.53 -3.51 8.74
CA ARG A 120 -0.30 -3.03 8.09
C ARG A 120 0.39 -1.99 8.96
N GLU A 121 -0.36 -1.07 9.54
CA GLU A 121 0.17 -0.05 10.43
C GLU A 121 0.80 -0.69 11.68
N GLU A 122 0.13 -1.64 12.31
CA GLU A 122 0.64 -2.40 13.45
C GLU A 122 1.96 -3.09 13.11
N ARG A 123 2.01 -3.79 11.97
CA ARG A 123 3.23 -4.46 11.49
C ARG A 123 4.37 -3.48 11.27
N GLU A 124 4.10 -2.31 10.70
CA GLU A 124 5.12 -1.31 10.47
C GLU A 124 5.65 -0.72 11.78
N GLN A 125 4.76 -0.43 12.73
CA GLN A 125 5.17 0.01 14.06
C GLN A 125 6.03 -1.04 14.78
N GLU A 126 5.69 -2.32 14.68
CA GLU A 126 6.49 -3.42 15.23
C GLU A 126 7.87 -3.49 14.57
N TYR A 127 7.92 -3.40 13.25
CA TYR A 127 9.17 -3.40 12.50
C TYR A 127 10.09 -2.23 12.90
N GLN A 128 9.54 -1.01 13.02
CA GLN A 128 10.30 0.17 13.44
C GLN A 128 10.82 0.07 14.88
N LYS A 129 10.01 -0.49 15.79
CA LYS A 129 10.45 -0.77 17.17
C LYS A 129 11.62 -1.75 17.19
N GLU A 130 11.53 -2.80 16.39
CA GLU A 130 12.58 -3.82 16.32
C GLU A 130 13.88 -3.26 15.71
N GLN A 131 13.78 -2.48 14.64
CA GLN A 131 14.93 -1.80 14.04
C GLN A 131 15.62 -0.86 15.04
N THR A 132 14.83 -0.10 15.81
CA THR A 132 15.36 0.77 16.87
C THR A 132 16.08 -0.03 17.95
N ARG A 133 15.50 -1.16 18.39
CA ARG A 133 16.08 -2.05 19.39
C ARG A 133 17.43 -2.62 18.93
N ILE A 134 17.51 -3.09 17.69
CA ILE A 134 18.74 -3.63 17.09
C ILE A 134 19.83 -2.54 17.01
N SER A 135 19.47 -1.34 16.56
CA SER A 135 20.40 -0.21 16.47
C SER A 135 20.98 0.20 17.83
N GLN A 136 20.14 0.24 18.87
CA GLN A 136 20.59 0.55 20.24
C GLN A 136 21.56 -0.50 20.78
N LEU A 137 21.26 -1.79 20.60
CA LEU A 137 22.16 -2.88 21.01
C LEU A 137 23.53 -2.77 20.32
N SER A 138 23.54 -2.52 19.01
CA SER A 138 24.78 -2.33 18.25
C SER A 138 25.63 -1.18 18.80
N TYR A 139 25.00 -0.07 19.19
CA TYR A 139 25.71 1.07 19.80
C TYR A 139 26.27 0.73 21.19
N GLU A 140 25.51 0.02 22.03
CA GLU A 140 25.96 -0.40 23.35
C GLU A 140 27.16 -1.36 23.27
N GLU A 141 27.13 -2.31 22.34
CA GLU A 141 28.23 -3.24 22.06
C GLU A 141 29.50 -2.49 21.66
N TYR A 142 29.38 -1.55 20.70
CA TYR A 142 30.50 -0.70 20.30
C TYR A 142 31.09 0.09 21.48
N ALA A 143 30.24 0.72 22.29
CA ALA A 143 30.68 1.48 23.46
C ALA A 143 31.36 0.60 24.53
N GLN A 144 30.98 -0.67 24.65
CA GLN A 144 31.66 -1.63 25.53
C GLN A 144 33.04 -2.01 25.01
N GLU A 145 33.19 -2.22 23.70
CA GLU A 145 34.50 -2.51 23.09
C GLU A 145 35.49 -1.37 23.29
N GLN A 146 35.08 -0.12 23.05
CA GLN A 146 35.95 1.05 23.27
C GLN A 146 36.42 1.13 24.72
N ARG A 147 35.50 0.93 25.68
CA ARG A 147 35.83 0.89 27.12
C ARG A 147 36.76 -0.27 27.49
N LYS A 148 36.78 -1.38 26.74
CA LYS A 148 37.75 -2.47 26.95
C LYS A 148 39.13 -2.10 26.41
N ARG A 149 39.20 -1.49 25.23
CA ARG A 149 40.45 -1.01 24.61
C ARG A 149 41.14 0.05 25.48
N GLU A 150 40.41 1.08 25.89
CA GLU A 150 40.94 2.13 26.79
C GLU A 150 41.47 1.57 28.11
N ARG A 151 40.82 0.53 28.66
CA ARG A 151 41.31 -0.14 29.87
C ARG A 151 42.61 -0.89 29.59
N GLN A 152 42.71 -1.63 28.49
CA GLN A 152 43.93 -2.34 28.12
C GLN A 152 45.10 -1.38 27.90
N GLU A 153 44.87 -0.24 27.25
CA GLU A 153 45.89 0.80 27.05
C GLU A 153 46.37 1.45 28.35
N ARG A 154 45.51 1.58 29.37
CA ARG A 154 45.89 2.13 30.69
C ARG A 154 46.70 1.17 31.55
N PHE A 155 46.64 -0.13 31.26
CA PHE A 155 47.35 -1.18 32.01
C PHE A 155 48.54 -1.76 31.22
N SER A 156 48.85 -1.21 30.04
CA SER A 156 50.08 -1.47 29.27
C SER A 156 51.12 -0.37 29.50
#